data_AF-A0A7S2Z4N1-F1
#
_entry.id   AF-A0A7S2Z4N1-F1
#
_cell.length_a   1.000
_cell.length_b   1.000
_cell.length_c   1.000
_cell.angle_alpha   90.00
_cell.angle_beta   90.00
_cell.angle_gamma   90.00
#
_symmetry.space_group_name_H-M   'P 1'
#
loop_
_entity.id
_entity.type
_entity.pdbx_description
1 polymer ?
#
loop_
_entity_poly.entity_id
_entity_poly.type
_entity_poly.pdbx_seq_one_letter_code
_entity_poly.pdbx_strand_id
1 'polypeptide(L)'
;MSLRPSSRAEQRRKSSKKTIDANEARKKREEVSIEIRKSKREENLQKRRQFQQHMSGSAGGQGGDISQPGLGAGAQDMSSASGMGAAGNQANTIREKLELLGQMKAGVFSDVSEHQLEATVWFRKLLSIERNPPIAEVIQADVVGKFVEFLQRNDIPQLQFEAAWALTNIASGTSEHTKVVIQKGAVPIFVHLLASPSEDVREQAVWAL
;
A
#
# COMPACT_ATOMS: atom_id res chain seq x y z
N MET A 1 11.19 75.98 -13.10
CA MET A 1 10.76 75.31 -11.87
C MET A 1 10.76 73.81 -12.10
N SER A 2 11.69 73.08 -11.50
CA SER A 2 11.91 71.65 -11.74
C SER A 2 11.04 70.81 -10.79
N LEU A 3 10.12 70.02 -11.35
CA LEU A 3 9.24 69.13 -10.58
C LEU A 3 10.01 67.84 -10.23
N ARG A 4 10.53 67.76 -9.00
CA ARG A 4 11.08 66.51 -8.44
C ARG A 4 9.98 65.47 -8.29
N PRO A 5 10.14 64.24 -8.81
CA PRO A 5 9.22 63.14 -8.52
C PRO A 5 9.24 62.83 -7.02
N SER A 6 8.08 62.80 -6.38
CA SER A 6 7.93 62.46 -4.97
C SER A 6 8.33 60.99 -4.72
N SER A 7 9.24 60.77 -3.76
CA SER A 7 9.69 59.44 -3.27
C SER A 7 8.56 58.47 -2.90
N ARG A 8 7.35 59.00 -2.69
CA ARG A 8 6.14 58.25 -2.39
C ARG A 8 5.59 57.48 -3.61
N ALA A 9 5.85 57.95 -4.83
CA ALA A 9 5.46 57.27 -6.07
C ALA A 9 6.35 56.04 -6.36
N GLU A 10 7.64 56.11 -6.01
CA GLU A 10 8.57 54.97 -6.14
C GLU A 10 8.32 53.89 -5.06
N GLN A 11 7.94 54.30 -3.85
CA GLN A 11 7.56 53.35 -2.79
C GLN A 11 6.26 52.58 -3.10
N ARG A 12 5.28 53.20 -3.79
CA ARG A 12 4.05 52.50 -4.22
C ARG A 12 4.29 51.51 -5.35
N ARG A 13 5.30 51.72 -6.21
CA ARG A 13 5.69 50.74 -7.24
C ARG A 13 6.34 49.47 -6.66
N LYS A 14 6.94 49.56 -5.47
CA LYS A 14 7.52 48.39 -4.76
C LYS A 14 6.48 47.50 -4.07
N SER A 15 5.21 47.93 -3.96
CA SER A 15 4.14 47.13 -3.32
C SER A 15 3.23 46.40 -4.30
N SER A 16 3.54 46.36 -5.60
CA SER A 16 2.78 45.56 -6.55
C SER A 16 2.97 44.08 -6.22
N LYS A 17 1.87 43.44 -5.82
CA LYS A 17 1.68 42.00 -5.63
C LYS A 17 2.59 41.22 -6.57
N LYS A 18 3.58 40.52 -6.02
CA LYS A 18 4.44 39.59 -6.75
C LYS A 18 3.53 38.46 -7.24
N THR A 19 3.04 38.58 -8.47
CA THR A 19 2.24 37.53 -9.11
C THR A 19 3.09 36.26 -9.07
N ILE A 20 2.53 35.18 -8.54
CA ILE A 20 3.21 33.88 -8.49
C ILE A 20 3.55 33.50 -9.92
N ASP A 21 4.84 33.48 -10.25
CA ASP A 21 5.31 33.04 -11.57
C ASP A 21 4.91 31.56 -11.73
N ALA A 22 4.06 31.28 -12.72
CA ALA A 22 3.52 29.94 -12.94
C ALA A 22 4.62 28.91 -13.23
N ASN A 23 5.73 29.33 -13.85
CA ASN A 23 6.88 28.47 -14.10
C ASN A 23 7.68 28.22 -12.82
N GLU A 24 7.82 29.23 -11.96
CA GLU A 24 8.47 29.06 -10.64
C GLU A 24 7.64 28.16 -9.71
N ALA A 25 6.32 28.31 -9.72
CA ALA A 25 5.41 27.46 -8.95
C ALA A 25 5.41 26.02 -9.45
N ARG A 26 5.44 25.80 -10.77
CA ARG A 26 5.56 24.47 -11.38
C ARG A 26 6.89 23.82 -11.01
N LYS A 27 8.00 24.55 -11.17
CA LYS A 27 9.34 24.08 -10.82
C LYS A 27 9.44 23.71 -9.34
N LYS A 28 8.90 24.54 -8.44
CA LYS A 28 8.82 24.23 -7.00
C LYS A 28 8.00 22.97 -6.70
N ARG A 29 6.88 22.75 -7.40
CA ARG A 29 6.07 21.52 -7.23
C ARG A 29 6.83 20.28 -7.69
N GLU A 30 7.54 20.37 -8.80
CA GLU A 30 8.36 19.27 -9.33
C GLU A 30 9.54 18.97 -8.39
N GLU A 31 10.23 20.00 -7.90
CA GLU A 31 11.34 19.89 -6.94
C GLU A 31 10.87 19.24 -5.62
N VAL A 32 9.77 19.73 -5.03
CA VAL A 32 9.20 19.15 -3.80
C VAL A 32 8.78 17.70 -4.02
N SER A 33 8.17 17.38 -5.16
CA SER A 33 7.77 16.00 -5.47
C SER A 33 8.97 15.07 -5.66
N ILE A 34 10.06 15.55 -6.23
CA ILE A 34 11.31 14.80 -6.37
C ILE A 34 11.98 14.60 -5.00
N GLU A 35 12.00 15.64 -4.17
CA GLU A 35 12.58 15.60 -2.83
C GLU A 35 11.81 14.64 -1.92
N ILE A 36 10.47 14.64 -1.97
CA ILE A 36 9.64 13.66 -1.25
C ILE A 36 10.00 12.23 -1.69
N ARG A 37 10.16 11.97 -2.99
CA ARG A 37 10.53 10.64 -3.50
C ARG A 37 11.97 10.26 -3.09
N LYS A 38 12.91 11.20 -3.07
CA LYS A 38 14.29 10.98 -2.62
C LYS A 38 14.34 10.70 -1.12
N SER A 39 13.68 11.51 -0.31
CA SER A 39 13.57 11.33 1.14
C SER A 39 12.93 9.99 1.49
N LYS A 40 11.85 9.59 0.81
CA LYS A 40 11.20 8.29 1.03
C LYS A 40 12.09 7.11 0.61
N ARG A 41 12.90 7.27 -0.44
CA ARG A 41 13.91 6.27 -0.85
C ARG A 41 15.06 6.20 0.17
N GLU A 42 15.53 7.34 0.67
CA GLU A 42 16.61 7.43 1.67
C GLU A 42 16.18 6.88 3.03
N GLU A 43 14.96 7.17 3.46
CA GLU A 43 14.35 6.59 4.66
C GLU A 43 14.25 5.05 4.54
N ASN A 44 13.82 4.54 3.37
CA ASN A 44 13.79 3.10 3.11
C ASN A 44 15.19 2.47 3.08
N LEU A 45 16.19 3.18 2.55
CA LEU A 45 17.60 2.73 2.55
C LEU A 45 18.21 2.77 3.95
N GLN A 46 17.91 3.78 4.76
CA GLN A 46 18.36 3.90 6.14
C GLN A 46 17.72 2.81 7.02
N LYS A 47 16.42 2.56 6.90
CA LYS A 47 15.75 1.43 7.56
C LYS A 47 16.43 0.10 7.22
N ARG A 48 16.82 -0.08 5.95
CA ARG A 48 17.52 -1.29 5.47
C ARG A 48 18.97 -1.39 5.95
N ARG A 49 19.69 -0.26 6.05
CA ARG A 49 21.07 -0.19 6.61
C ARG A 49 21.09 -0.39 8.12
N GLN A 50 20.12 0.19 8.83
CA GLN A 50 19.96 0.04 10.28
C GLN A 50 19.61 -1.42 10.65
N PHE A 51 18.79 -2.08 9.82
CA PHE A 51 18.52 -3.51 9.92
C PHE A 51 19.77 -4.38 9.65
N GLN A 52 20.66 -3.96 8.73
CA GLN A 52 21.92 -4.68 8.47
C GLN A 52 23.00 -4.44 9.54
N GLN A 53 23.13 -3.23 10.10
CA GLN A 53 24.04 -2.94 11.21
C GLN A 53 23.68 -3.72 12.48
N HIS A 54 22.38 -3.96 12.72
CA HIS A 54 21.92 -4.77 13.84
C HIS A 54 22.17 -6.29 13.67
N MET A 55 22.55 -6.74 12.46
CA MET A 55 22.89 -8.13 12.15
C MET A 55 24.41 -8.40 12.13
N SER A 56 25.27 -7.38 12.14
CA SER A 56 26.73 -7.53 12.08
C SER A 56 27.46 -7.28 13.42
N GLY A 57 26.73 -7.18 14.53
CA GLY A 57 27.28 -6.88 15.87
C GLY A 57 27.53 -8.07 16.80
N SER A 58 27.64 -9.31 16.28
CA SER A 58 27.88 -10.48 17.13
C SER A 58 28.88 -11.46 16.50
N ALA A 59 30.17 -11.13 16.61
CA ALA A 59 31.28 -12.08 16.50
C ALA A 59 32.53 -11.49 17.18
N GLY A 60 32.88 -11.98 18.37
CA GLY A 60 34.14 -11.65 19.06
C GLY A 60 34.00 -11.75 20.58
N GLY A 61 34.61 -12.78 21.19
CA GLY A 61 34.32 -13.24 22.56
C GLY A 61 35.23 -12.77 23.69
N GLN A 62 34.80 -13.19 24.89
CA GLN A 62 35.51 -13.47 26.16
C GLN A 62 36.24 -12.34 26.92
N GLY A 63 35.85 -12.19 28.20
CA GLY A 63 36.81 -12.13 29.30
C GLY A 63 36.55 -11.08 30.39
N GLY A 64 36.13 -11.53 31.58
CA GLY A 64 36.73 -11.06 32.83
C GLY A 64 36.07 -9.92 33.63
N ASP A 65 35.47 -10.33 34.74
CA ASP A 65 35.66 -9.79 36.10
C ASP A 65 34.67 -8.79 36.72
N ILE A 66 34.56 -8.99 38.03
CA ILE A 66 33.59 -8.62 39.06
C ILE A 66 33.74 -7.16 39.51
N SER A 67 32.61 -6.48 39.79
CA SER A 67 32.38 -5.63 40.98
C SER A 67 30.97 -4.99 40.98
N GLN A 68 30.17 -5.30 42.00
CA GLN A 68 29.10 -4.44 42.57
C GLN A 68 29.73 -3.46 43.59
N PRO A 69 29.07 -2.41 44.16
CA PRO A 69 27.62 -2.27 44.42
C PRO A 69 27.01 -0.84 44.23
N GLY A 70 25.68 -0.70 44.35
CA GLY A 70 25.07 0.58 44.76
C GLY A 70 23.68 0.95 44.23
N LEU A 71 22.63 0.48 44.94
CA LEU A 71 21.37 1.15 45.35
C LEU A 71 20.67 2.19 44.44
N GLY A 72 19.36 1.96 44.18
CA GLY A 72 18.37 3.06 44.16
C GLY A 72 17.22 2.98 43.16
N ALA A 73 16.04 2.57 43.65
CA ALA A 73 14.71 3.07 43.31
C ALA A 73 14.13 2.90 41.88
N GLY A 74 13.24 1.92 41.75
CA GLY A 74 11.84 2.13 41.35
C GLY A 74 11.53 2.82 40.02
N ALA A 75 11.20 2.01 39.00
CA ALA A 75 10.00 2.21 38.17
C ALA A 75 9.77 0.94 37.35
N GLN A 76 8.59 0.37 37.52
CA GLN A 76 8.05 -0.68 36.66
C GLN A 76 7.79 -0.08 35.28
N ASP A 77 8.45 -0.58 34.25
CA ASP A 77 7.91 -0.58 32.89
C ASP A 77 8.47 -1.79 32.12
N MET A 78 7.77 -2.92 32.24
CA MET A 78 7.94 -4.06 31.36
C MET A 78 6.83 -4.01 30.31
N SER A 79 7.02 -3.23 29.25
CA SER A 79 6.27 -3.42 28.00
C SER A 79 6.96 -2.79 26.78
N SER A 80 8.16 -3.25 26.43
CA SER A 80 8.78 -2.90 25.14
C SER A 80 9.65 -4.03 24.61
N ALA A 81 9.00 -5.15 24.27
CA ALA A 81 9.62 -6.26 23.53
C ALA A 81 8.61 -6.83 22.51
N SER A 82 8.18 -6.03 21.53
CA SER A 82 7.21 -6.48 20.51
C SER A 82 7.48 -5.95 19.10
N GLY A 83 8.72 -5.56 18.78
CA GLY A 83 9.03 -4.94 17.47
C GLY A 83 9.49 -5.90 16.37
N MET A 84 10.17 -7.00 16.72
CA MET A 84 10.83 -7.89 15.75
C MET A 84 10.09 -9.22 15.53
N GLY A 85 9.20 -9.62 16.44
CA GLY A 85 8.38 -10.84 16.30
C GLY A 85 7.24 -10.71 15.29
N ALA A 86 6.66 -9.51 15.12
CA ALA A 86 5.48 -9.32 14.27
C ALA A 86 5.75 -9.51 12.78
N ALA A 87 6.92 -9.08 12.27
CA ALA A 87 7.28 -9.24 10.87
C ALA A 87 7.59 -10.70 10.50
N GLY A 88 8.26 -11.44 11.41
CA GLY A 88 8.49 -12.88 11.25
C GLY A 88 7.19 -13.68 11.29
N ASN A 89 6.27 -13.32 12.18
CA ASN A 89 4.97 -13.98 12.29
C ASN A 89 4.12 -13.77 11.03
N GLN A 90 4.08 -12.57 10.46
CA GLN A 90 3.28 -12.31 9.25
C GLN A 90 3.83 -13.04 8.01
N ALA A 91 5.15 -13.11 7.86
CA ALA A 91 5.77 -13.88 6.77
C ALA A 91 5.44 -15.38 6.89
N ASN A 92 5.40 -15.93 8.10
CA ASN A 92 4.95 -17.30 8.35
C ASN A 92 3.47 -17.48 8.03
N THR A 93 2.60 -16.55 8.43
CA THR A 93 1.17 -16.58 8.08
C THR A 93 0.93 -16.56 6.57
N ILE A 94 1.72 -15.78 5.81
CA ILE A 94 1.61 -15.78 4.34
C ILE A 94 2.02 -17.15 3.78
N ARG A 95 3.11 -17.75 4.27
CA ARG A 95 3.55 -19.08 3.81
C ARG A 95 2.50 -20.15 4.05
N GLU A 96 1.94 -20.21 5.25
CA GLU A 96 0.86 -21.14 5.60
C GLU A 96 -0.36 -20.95 4.69
N LYS A 97 -0.74 -19.70 4.39
CA LYS A 97 -1.82 -19.42 3.44
C LYS A 97 -1.46 -19.83 2.01
N LEU A 98 -0.22 -19.66 1.58
CA LEU A 98 0.20 -20.05 0.23
C LEU A 98 0.16 -21.57 0.02
N GLU A 99 0.25 -22.38 1.07
CA GLU A 99 0.02 -23.84 0.96
C GLU A 99 -1.42 -24.18 0.55
N LEU A 100 -2.39 -23.34 0.94
CA LEU A 100 -3.81 -23.50 0.58
C LEU A 100 -4.16 -22.91 -0.80
N LEU A 101 -3.22 -22.22 -1.46
CA LEU A 101 -3.48 -21.51 -2.72
C LEU A 101 -4.00 -22.44 -3.81
N GLY A 102 -3.47 -23.68 -3.88
CA GLY A 102 -3.93 -24.68 -4.85
C GLY A 102 -5.39 -25.09 -4.63
N GLN A 103 -5.78 -25.32 -3.37
CA GLN A 103 -7.16 -25.66 -3.00
C GLN A 103 -8.12 -24.51 -3.29
N MET A 104 -7.75 -23.28 -2.91
CA MET A 104 -8.58 -22.10 -3.11
C MET A 104 -8.70 -21.76 -4.59
N LYS A 105 -7.63 -21.94 -5.38
CA LYS A 105 -7.72 -21.88 -6.84
C LYS A 105 -8.77 -22.88 -7.35
N ALA A 106 -8.75 -24.13 -6.91
CA ALA A 106 -9.75 -25.11 -7.33
C ALA A 106 -11.18 -24.69 -6.96
N GLY A 107 -11.38 -24.07 -5.79
CA GLY A 107 -12.67 -23.51 -5.37
C GLY A 107 -13.19 -22.40 -6.31
N VAL A 108 -12.31 -21.48 -6.71
CA VAL A 108 -12.62 -20.41 -7.70
C VAL A 108 -13.05 -21.00 -9.06
N PHE A 109 -12.45 -22.10 -9.48
CA PHE A 109 -12.79 -22.76 -10.76
C PHE A 109 -13.88 -23.82 -10.66
N SER A 110 -14.45 -24.05 -9.48
CA SER A 110 -15.54 -25.02 -9.31
C SER A 110 -16.86 -24.51 -9.90
N ASP A 111 -17.81 -25.41 -10.15
CA ASP A 111 -19.16 -25.07 -10.60
C ASP A 111 -20.12 -24.77 -9.42
N VAL A 112 -19.64 -24.86 -8.18
CA VAL A 112 -20.45 -24.68 -6.97
C VAL A 112 -20.28 -23.25 -6.47
N SER A 113 -21.36 -22.47 -6.48
CA SER A 113 -21.36 -21.05 -6.09
C SER A 113 -20.84 -20.80 -4.67
N GLU A 114 -21.09 -21.71 -3.73
CA GLU A 114 -20.60 -21.61 -2.36
C GLU A 114 -19.06 -21.72 -2.30
N HIS A 115 -18.47 -22.69 -3.01
CA HIS A 115 -17.02 -22.84 -3.09
C HIS A 115 -16.36 -21.66 -3.82
N GLN A 116 -17.01 -21.13 -4.86
CA GLN A 116 -16.53 -19.93 -5.56
C GLN A 116 -16.48 -18.73 -4.60
N LEU A 117 -17.53 -18.51 -3.82
CA LEU A 117 -17.61 -17.42 -2.85
C LEU A 117 -16.57 -17.60 -1.73
N GLU A 118 -16.51 -18.79 -1.11
CA GLU A 118 -15.55 -19.08 -0.06
C GLU A 118 -14.11 -18.82 -0.51
N ALA A 119 -13.75 -19.34 -1.69
CA ALA A 119 -12.41 -19.16 -2.23
C ALA A 119 -12.12 -17.69 -2.60
N THR A 120 -13.10 -16.97 -3.14
CA THR A 120 -12.94 -15.54 -3.48
C THR A 120 -12.75 -14.68 -2.24
N VAL A 121 -13.55 -14.92 -1.19
CA VAL A 121 -13.36 -14.28 0.14
C VAL A 121 -11.96 -14.58 0.68
N TRP A 122 -11.50 -15.82 0.53
CA TRP A 122 -10.17 -16.20 0.97
C TRP A 122 -9.07 -15.44 0.20
N PHE A 123 -9.17 -15.32 -1.12
CA PHE A 123 -8.21 -14.55 -1.93
C PHE A 123 -8.24 -13.07 -1.55
N ARG A 124 -9.42 -12.48 -1.33
CA ARG A 124 -9.51 -11.10 -0.86
C ARG A 124 -8.81 -10.93 0.50
N LYS A 125 -9.04 -11.83 1.45
CA LYS A 125 -8.35 -11.82 2.76
C LYS A 125 -6.84 -11.94 2.62
N LEU A 126 -6.36 -12.83 1.75
CA LEU A 126 -4.93 -13.00 1.47
C LEU A 126 -4.31 -11.71 0.91
N LEU A 127 -5.01 -11.05 -0.02
CA LEU A 127 -4.57 -9.81 -0.64
C LEU A 127 -4.71 -8.58 0.28
N SER A 128 -5.46 -8.68 1.37
CA SER A 128 -5.65 -7.61 2.36
C SER A 128 -4.57 -7.60 3.46
N ILE A 129 -3.57 -8.48 3.37
CA ILE A 129 -2.48 -8.53 4.35
C ILE A 129 -1.66 -7.23 4.27
N GLU A 130 -1.52 -6.55 5.41
CA GLU A 130 -0.98 -5.18 5.47
C GLU A 130 0.44 -5.01 4.94
N ARG A 131 1.31 -6.03 5.08
CA ARG A 131 2.68 -5.95 4.59
C ARG A 131 2.95 -7.05 3.58
N ASN A 132 3.44 -6.62 2.43
CA ASN A 132 3.87 -7.49 1.33
C ASN A 132 2.81 -8.56 1.00
N PRO A 133 1.57 -8.17 0.64
CA PRO A 133 0.58 -9.14 0.19
C PRO A 133 1.11 -9.91 -1.03
N PRO A 134 0.83 -11.23 -1.13
CA PRO A 134 1.38 -12.09 -2.19
C PRO A 134 0.62 -11.91 -3.51
N ILE A 135 0.65 -10.68 -4.06
CA ILE A 135 -0.08 -10.32 -5.28
C ILE A 135 0.45 -11.09 -6.49
N ALA A 136 1.77 -11.26 -6.59
CA ALA A 136 2.41 -11.95 -7.71
C ALA A 136 2.00 -13.43 -7.76
N GLU A 137 1.94 -14.09 -6.60
CA GLU A 137 1.52 -15.47 -6.44
C GLU A 137 0.05 -15.66 -6.83
N VAL A 138 -0.82 -14.71 -6.45
CA VAL A 138 -2.24 -14.72 -6.86
C VAL A 138 -2.38 -14.52 -8.37
N ILE A 139 -1.60 -13.61 -8.97
CA ILE A 139 -1.58 -13.43 -10.44
C ILE A 139 -1.09 -14.72 -11.13
N GLN A 140 -0.02 -15.34 -10.63
CA GLN A 140 0.53 -16.58 -11.18
C GLN A 140 -0.44 -17.77 -11.03
N ALA A 141 -1.34 -17.73 -10.04
CA ALA A 141 -2.42 -18.69 -9.91
C ALA A 141 -3.45 -18.62 -11.06
N ASP A 142 -3.41 -17.57 -11.89
CA ASP A 142 -4.31 -17.30 -13.03
C ASP A 142 -5.80 -17.22 -12.64
N VAL A 143 -6.09 -16.76 -11.41
CA VAL A 143 -7.46 -16.56 -10.91
C VAL A 143 -8.06 -15.21 -11.33
N VAL A 144 -7.24 -14.26 -11.80
CA VAL A 144 -7.67 -12.90 -12.14
C VAL A 144 -8.77 -12.89 -13.21
N GLY A 145 -8.63 -13.71 -14.25
CA GLY A 145 -9.67 -13.84 -15.28
C GLY A 145 -11.00 -14.29 -14.70
N LYS A 146 -10.96 -15.21 -13.73
CA LYS A 146 -12.17 -15.72 -13.09
C LYS A 146 -12.82 -14.69 -12.17
N PHE A 147 -12.04 -13.87 -11.46
CA PHE A 147 -12.58 -12.73 -10.72
C PHE A 147 -13.30 -11.74 -11.64
N VAL A 148 -12.77 -11.50 -12.85
CA VAL A 148 -13.43 -10.65 -13.85
C VAL A 148 -14.75 -11.26 -14.35
N GLU A 149 -14.82 -12.60 -14.51
CA GLU A 149 -16.09 -13.28 -14.79
C GLU A 149 -17.08 -13.15 -13.63
N PHE A 150 -16.61 -13.24 -12.39
CA PHE A 150 -17.44 -13.10 -11.19
C PHE A 150 -18.06 -11.70 -11.04
N LEU A 151 -17.40 -10.66 -11.55
CA LEU A 151 -18.01 -9.31 -11.62
C LEU A 151 -19.32 -9.29 -12.42
N GLN A 152 -19.57 -10.26 -13.30
CA GLN A 152 -20.78 -10.33 -14.13
C GLN A 152 -21.88 -11.22 -13.51
N ARG A 153 -21.65 -11.81 -12.34
CA ARG A 153 -22.61 -12.68 -11.63
C ARG A 153 -23.65 -11.88 -10.85
N ASN A 154 -24.56 -11.23 -11.58
CA ASN A 154 -25.64 -10.42 -11.00
C ASN A 154 -26.59 -11.22 -10.09
N ASP A 155 -26.62 -12.55 -10.24
CA ASP A 155 -27.37 -13.46 -9.39
C ASP A 155 -26.74 -13.67 -8.00
N ILE A 156 -25.47 -13.29 -7.82
CA ILE A 156 -24.74 -13.44 -6.56
C ILE A 156 -23.97 -12.14 -6.23
N PRO A 157 -24.65 -11.09 -5.73
CA PRO A 157 -24.02 -9.80 -5.42
C PRO A 157 -22.85 -9.88 -4.43
N GLN A 158 -22.89 -10.83 -3.49
CA GLN A 158 -21.78 -11.06 -2.54
C GLN A 158 -20.51 -11.52 -3.26
N LEU A 159 -20.65 -12.38 -4.27
CA LEU A 159 -19.51 -12.85 -5.07
C LEU A 159 -18.96 -11.72 -5.95
N GLN A 160 -19.84 -10.89 -6.54
CA GLN A 160 -19.43 -9.69 -7.26
C GLN A 160 -18.62 -8.74 -6.37
N PHE A 161 -19.11 -8.48 -5.16
CA PHE A 161 -18.46 -7.60 -4.19
C PHE A 161 -17.06 -8.11 -3.80
N GLU A 162 -16.93 -9.38 -3.42
CA GLU A 162 -15.64 -9.97 -3.02
C GLU A 162 -14.65 -10.04 -4.20
N ALA A 163 -15.13 -10.34 -5.41
CA ALA A 163 -14.31 -10.34 -6.61
C ALA A 163 -13.82 -8.92 -6.98
N ALA A 164 -14.70 -7.92 -6.88
CA ALA A 164 -14.35 -6.52 -7.08
C ALA A 164 -13.27 -6.08 -6.08
N TRP A 165 -13.43 -6.43 -4.80
CA TRP A 165 -12.46 -6.09 -3.77
C TRP A 165 -11.11 -6.80 -3.97
N ALA A 166 -11.12 -8.08 -4.33
CA ALA A 166 -9.88 -8.80 -4.68
C ALA A 166 -9.14 -8.12 -5.84
N LEU A 167 -9.86 -7.72 -6.90
CA LEU A 167 -9.28 -7.02 -8.05
C LEU A 167 -8.74 -5.63 -7.69
N THR A 168 -9.44 -4.86 -6.84
CA THR A 168 -8.93 -3.57 -6.32
C THR A 168 -7.61 -3.76 -5.56
N ASN A 169 -7.49 -4.81 -4.74
CA ASN A 169 -6.28 -5.11 -4.00
C ASN A 169 -5.11 -5.57 -4.91
N ILE A 170 -5.40 -6.24 -6.02
CA ILE A 170 -4.37 -6.55 -7.02
C ILE A 170 -3.92 -5.26 -7.72
N ALA A 171 -4.88 -4.42 -8.10
CA ALA A 171 -4.61 -3.17 -8.82
C ALA A 171 -3.85 -2.13 -7.98
N SER A 172 -3.95 -2.19 -6.64
CA SER A 172 -3.21 -1.31 -5.71
C SER A 172 -1.72 -1.65 -5.59
N GLY A 173 -1.26 -2.73 -6.23
CA GLY A 173 0.13 -3.15 -6.29
C GLY A 173 1.02 -2.29 -7.21
N THR A 174 1.89 -2.94 -7.97
CA THR A 174 2.76 -2.25 -8.96
C THR A 174 1.98 -1.96 -10.25
N SER A 175 2.52 -1.10 -11.11
CA SER A 175 1.93 -0.81 -12.42
C SER A 175 1.72 -2.07 -13.27
N GLU A 176 2.60 -3.05 -13.15
CA GLU A 176 2.50 -4.36 -13.79
C GLU A 176 1.31 -5.17 -13.26
N HIS A 177 1.04 -5.14 -11.96
CA HIS A 177 -0.16 -5.78 -11.39
C HIS A 177 -1.44 -5.11 -11.90
N THR A 178 -1.49 -3.77 -11.88
CA THR A 178 -2.61 -3.00 -12.44
C THR A 178 -2.83 -3.34 -13.92
N LYS A 179 -1.75 -3.48 -14.70
CA LYS A 179 -1.81 -3.81 -16.12
C LYS A 179 -2.46 -5.18 -16.37
N VAL A 180 -2.21 -6.17 -15.51
CA VAL A 180 -2.88 -7.50 -15.62
C VAL A 180 -4.40 -7.36 -15.47
N VAL A 181 -4.86 -6.60 -14.48
CA VAL A 181 -6.31 -6.36 -14.25
C VAL A 181 -6.95 -5.67 -15.47
N ILE A 182 -6.28 -4.67 -16.04
CA ILE A 182 -6.73 -3.97 -17.24
C ILE A 182 -6.78 -4.93 -18.44
N GLN A 183 -5.72 -5.72 -18.66
CA GLN A 183 -5.61 -6.66 -19.78
C GLN A 183 -6.63 -7.80 -19.71
N LYS A 184 -7.06 -8.20 -18.52
CA LYS A 184 -8.14 -9.18 -18.33
C LYS A 184 -9.53 -8.57 -18.55
N GLY A 185 -9.64 -7.27 -18.87
CA GLY A 185 -10.90 -6.63 -19.27
C GLY A 185 -11.78 -6.16 -18.11
N ALA A 186 -11.23 -5.92 -16.93
CA ALA A 186 -12.02 -5.55 -15.76
C ALA A 186 -12.65 -4.14 -15.86
N VAL A 187 -11.98 -3.18 -16.52
CA VAL A 187 -12.37 -1.76 -16.51
C VAL A 187 -13.78 -1.51 -17.09
N PRO A 188 -14.13 -2.01 -18.29
CA PRO A 188 -15.51 -1.83 -18.81
C PRO A 188 -16.58 -2.40 -17.89
N ILE A 189 -16.28 -3.51 -17.19
CA ILE A 189 -17.21 -4.16 -16.27
C ILE A 189 -17.36 -3.33 -15.00
N PHE A 190 -16.28 -2.79 -14.43
CA PHE A 190 -16.37 -1.86 -13.29
C PHE A 190 -17.22 -0.63 -13.62
N VAL A 191 -17.07 -0.07 -14.83
CA VAL A 191 -17.92 1.05 -15.27
C VAL A 191 -19.40 0.64 -15.33
N HIS A 192 -19.71 -0.57 -15.80
CA HIS A 192 -21.07 -1.09 -15.80
C HIS A 192 -21.62 -1.28 -14.37
N LEU A 193 -20.79 -1.76 -13.44
CA LEU A 193 -21.15 -1.99 -12.04
C LEU A 193 -21.48 -0.71 -11.27
N LEU A 194 -21.10 0.48 -11.77
CA LEU A 194 -21.56 1.76 -11.20
C LEU A 194 -23.10 1.92 -11.25
N ALA A 195 -23.79 1.15 -12.10
CA ALA A 195 -25.25 1.11 -12.18
C ALA A 195 -25.86 -0.11 -11.45
N SER A 196 -25.07 -0.86 -10.68
CA SER A 196 -25.56 -2.03 -9.94
C SER A 196 -26.69 -1.64 -8.96
N PRO A 197 -27.72 -2.50 -8.76
CA PRO A 197 -28.72 -2.27 -7.72
C PRO A 197 -28.11 -2.34 -6.30
N SER A 198 -27.00 -3.07 -6.12
CA SER A 198 -26.30 -3.17 -4.84
C SER A 198 -25.39 -1.97 -4.60
N GLU A 199 -25.60 -1.28 -3.49
CA GLU A 199 -24.79 -0.13 -3.06
C GLU A 199 -23.34 -0.52 -2.81
N ASP A 200 -23.09 -1.58 -2.07
CA ASP A 200 -21.74 -2.08 -1.77
C ASP A 200 -20.94 -2.37 -3.05
N VAL A 201 -21.60 -2.97 -4.07
CA VAL A 201 -20.96 -3.26 -5.36
C VAL A 201 -20.65 -1.97 -6.12
N ARG A 202 -21.55 -0.98 -6.10
CA ARG A 202 -21.29 0.34 -6.72
C ARG A 202 -20.12 1.02 -6.04
N GLU A 203 -20.09 1.07 -4.71
CA GLU A 203 -18.99 1.67 -3.96
C GLU A 203 -17.66 0.99 -4.31
N GLN A 204 -17.63 -0.35 -4.30
CA GLN A 204 -16.41 -1.08 -4.61
C GLN A 204 -15.94 -0.84 -6.05
N ALA A 205 -16.86 -0.69 -7.00
CA ALA A 205 -16.52 -0.33 -8.38
C ALA A 205 -15.94 1.09 -8.50
N VAL A 206 -16.44 2.05 -7.72
CA VAL A 206 -15.85 3.40 -7.64
C VAL A 206 -14.43 3.34 -7.07
N TRP A 207 -14.18 2.53 -6.05
CA TRP A 207 -12.83 2.34 -5.49
C TRP A 207 -11.83 1.71 -6.47
N ALA A 208 -12.31 0.87 -7.38
CA ALA A 208 -11.45 0.19 -8.35
C ALA A 208 -10.99 1.09 -9.52
N LEU A 209 -11.75 2.14 -9.85
CA LEU A 209 -11.52 3.04 -10.99
C LEU A 209 -10.70 4.28 -10.60
#